data_AF-A0A2V7XT48-F1
#
_entry.id   AF-A0A2V7XT48-F1
#
_cell.length_a   1.000
_cell.length_b   1.000
_cell.length_c   1.000
_cell.angle_alpha   90.00
_cell.angle_beta   90.00
_cell.angle_gamma   90.00
#
_symmetry.space_group_name_H-M   'P 1'
#
loop_
_entity.id
_entity.type
_entity.pdbx_description
1 polymer ?
#
loop_
_entity_poly.entity_id
_entity_poly.type
_entity_poly.pdbx_seq_one_letter_code
_entity_poly.pdbx_strand_id
1 'polypeptide(L)'
;MTSRRWRLAGGALLALGLLALFFRGVDWDALGAAFRSADHRYLAGVVVITVLTYALRAWRWGSLLAPLARVPFRDLFPATVVGFMTGLLVPRAG
;
A
#
# COMPACT_ATOMS: atom_id res chain seq x y z
N MET A 1 25.99 -12.45 10.81
CA MET A 1 24.53 -12.59 11.04
C MET A 1 23.98 -11.69 12.17
N THR A 2 24.81 -11.27 13.14
CA THR A 2 24.39 -10.45 14.30
C THR A 2 24.05 -8.99 13.95
N SER A 3 24.74 -8.37 12.99
CA SER A 3 24.55 -6.97 12.60
C SER A 3 23.17 -6.65 11.99
N ARG A 4 22.53 -7.62 11.32
CA ARG A 4 21.21 -7.42 10.70
C ARG A 4 20.08 -7.37 11.74
N ARG A 5 20.20 -8.15 12.82
CA ARG A 5 19.19 -8.21 13.89
C ARG A 5 19.16 -6.93 14.73
N TRP A 6 20.33 -6.34 15.00
CA TRP A 6 20.45 -5.06 15.71
C TRP A 6 19.90 -3.87 14.91
N ARG A 7 20.09 -3.85 13.59
CA ARG A 7 19.47 -2.83 12.70
C ARG A 7 17.95 -2.93 12.71
N LEU A 8 17.40 -4.15 12.65
CA LEU A 8 15.95 -4.37 12.70
C LEU A 8 15.38 -3.99 14.07
N ALA A 9 16.05 -4.37 15.16
CA ALA A 9 15.64 -4.01 16.51
C ALA A 9 15.68 -2.48 16.75
N GLY A 10 16.73 -1.81 16.28
CA GLY A 10 16.84 -0.36 16.36
C GLY A 10 15.75 0.36 15.55
N GLY A 11 15.48 -0.12 14.33
CA GLY A 11 14.39 0.41 13.50
C GLY A 11 13.01 0.19 14.12
N ALA A 12 12.76 -0.99 14.71
CA ALA A 12 11.51 -1.29 15.39
C ALA A 12 11.31 -0.43 16.65
N LEU A 13 12.35 -0.26 17.47
CA LEU A 13 12.32 0.62 18.64
C LEU A 13 12.05 2.08 18.24
N LEU A 14 12.69 2.55 17.18
CA LEU A 14 12.47 3.89 16.66
C LEU A 14 11.02 4.05 16.17
N ALA A 15 10.51 3.11 15.37
CA ALA A 15 9.14 3.13 14.88
C ALA A 15 8.11 3.12 16.02
N LEU A 16 8.32 2.28 17.03
CA LEU A 16 7.47 2.23 18.24
C LEU A 16 7.55 3.53 19.04
N GLY A 17 8.74 4.11 19.17
CA GLY A 17 8.93 5.39 19.86
C GLY A 17 8.21 6.54 19.17
N LEU A 18 8.34 6.66 17.84
CA LEU A 18 7.60 7.66 17.06
C LEU A 18 6.09 7.43 17.13
N LEU A 19 5.64 6.18 17.06
CA LEU A 19 4.22 5.83 17.12
C LEU A 19 3.64 6.20 18.50
N ALA A 20 4.37 5.92 19.58
CA ALA A 20 3.98 6.32 20.93
C ALA A 20 3.95 7.85 21.10
N LEU A 21 4.89 8.57 20.50
CA LEU A 21 4.89 10.04 20.50
C LEU A 21 3.68 10.60 19.74
N PHE A 22 3.37 10.04 18.57
CA PHE A 22 2.21 10.41 17.77
C PHE A 22 0.91 10.22 18.56
N PHE A 23 0.71 9.06 19.18
CA PHE A 23 -0.51 8.77 19.94
C PHE A 23 -0.67 9.62 21.21
N ARG A 24 0.41 10.17 21.76
CA ARG A 24 0.35 10.98 22.98
C ARG A 24 -0.37 12.32 22.79
N GLY A 25 -0.45 12.82 21.55
CA GLY A 25 -1.15 14.06 21.20
C GLY A 25 -2.49 13.86 20.49
N VAL A 26 -2.94 12.62 20.32
CA VAL A 26 -4.19 12.31 19.62
C VAL A 26 -5.35 12.33 20.60
N ASP A 27 -6.31 13.22 20.33
CA ASP A 27 -7.63 13.18 20.96
C ASP A 27 -8.44 12.04 20.33
N TRP A 28 -8.58 10.95 21.08
CA TRP A 28 -9.26 9.74 20.63
C TRP A 28 -10.76 9.95 20.41
N ASP A 29 -11.39 10.87 21.15
CA ASP A 29 -12.80 11.19 21.00
C ASP A 29 -13.04 11.99 19.72
N ALA A 30 -12.18 12.97 19.45
CA ALA A 30 -12.20 13.72 18.20
C ALA A 30 -11.91 12.80 16.99
N LEU A 31 -10.98 11.85 17.14
CA LEU A 31 -10.66 10.86 16.10
C LEU A 31 -11.88 9.97 15.79
N GLY A 32 -12.54 9.42 16.81
CA GLY A 32 -13.74 8.59 16.65
C GLY A 32 -14.94 9.37 16.10
N ALA A 33 -15.06 10.65 16.42
CA ALA A 33 -16.06 11.53 15.81
C ALA A 33 -15.76 11.77 14.32
N ALA A 34 -14.50 12.05 13.97
CA ALA A 34 -14.06 12.26 12.60
C ALA A 34 -14.29 11.03 11.70
N PHE A 35 -14.03 9.82 12.22
CA PHE A 35 -14.32 8.57 11.51
C PHE A 35 -15.83 8.36 11.28
N ARG A 36 -16.68 8.79 12.22
CA ARG A 36 -18.15 8.70 12.07
C ARG A 36 -18.72 9.76 11.12
N SER A 37 -18.12 10.95 11.09
CA SER A 37 -18.48 12.01 10.15
C SER A 37 -17.85 11.83 8.77
N ALA A 38 -16.96 10.85 8.59
CA ALA A 38 -16.30 10.62 7.32
C ALA A 38 -17.33 10.21 6.25
N ASP A 39 -17.42 11.00 5.19
CA ASP A 39 -18.35 10.73 4.10
C ASP A 39 -17.84 9.53 3.28
N HIS A 40 -18.65 8.48 3.27
CA HIS A 40 -18.36 7.20 2.62
C HIS A 40 -18.22 7.35 1.09
N ARG A 41 -18.72 8.44 0.50
CA ARG A 41 -18.54 8.76 -0.91
C ARG A 41 -17.07 9.00 -1.27
N TYR A 42 -16.32 9.66 -0.39
CA TYR A 42 -14.88 9.86 -0.63
C TYR A 42 -14.12 8.55 -0.51
N LEU A 43 -14.47 7.70 0.45
CA LEU A 43 -13.88 6.37 0.58
C LEU A 43 -14.12 5.53 -0.68
N ALA A 44 -15.36 5.50 -1.16
CA ALA A 44 -15.71 4.82 -2.41
C ALA A 44 -14.95 5.41 -3.62
N GLY A 45 -14.84 6.75 -3.69
CA GLY A 45 -14.08 7.43 -4.73
C GLY A 45 -12.60 7.03 -4.73
N VAL A 46 -11.97 6.99 -3.55
CA VAL A 46 -10.57 6.53 -3.42
C VAL A 46 -10.43 5.09 -3.89
N VAL A 47 -11.31 4.19 -3.46
CA VAL A 47 -11.28 2.77 -3.88
C VAL A 47 -11.40 2.65 -5.39
N VAL A 48 -12.34 3.36 -6.01
CA VAL A 48 -12.53 3.35 -7.47
C VAL A 48 -11.29 3.87 -8.19
N ILE A 49 -10.72 5.00 -7.75
CA ILE A 49 -9.52 5.58 -8.34
C ILE A 49 -8.32 4.64 -8.20
N THR A 50 -8.18 3.96 -7.05
CA THR A 50 -7.12 2.97 -6.82
C THR A 50 -7.25 1.79 -7.79
N VAL A 51 -8.45 1.23 -7.94
CA VAL A 51 -8.71 0.13 -8.90
C VAL A 51 -8.42 0.57 -10.33
N LEU A 52 -8.87 1.77 -10.72
CA LEU A 52 -8.58 2.34 -12.04
C LEU A 52 -7.09 2.54 -12.28
N THR A 53 -6.36 2.99 -11.25
CA THR A 53 -4.90 3.14 -11.33
C THR A 53 -4.21 1.80 -11.60
N TYR A 54 -4.63 0.72 -10.92
CA TYR A 54 -4.10 -0.61 -11.19
C TYR A 54 -4.52 -1.14 -12.57
N ALA A 55 -5.74 -0.85 -13.02
CA ALA A 55 -6.22 -1.24 -14.34
C ALA A 55 -5.43 -0.56 -15.46
N LEU A 56 -5.23 0.76 -15.38
CA LEU A 56 -4.42 1.52 -16.34
C LEU A 56 -2.98 1.04 -16.34
N ARG A 57 -2.41 0.73 -15.17
CA ARG A 57 -1.07 0.16 -15.07
C ARG A 57 -1.01 -1.20 -15.76
N ALA A 58 -1.93 -2.11 -15.45
CA ALA A 58 -2.00 -3.42 -16.09
C ALA A 58 -2.08 -3.25 -17.62
N TRP A 59 -3.00 -2.42 -18.12
CA TRP A 59 -3.09 -2.14 -19.55
C TRP A 59 -1.78 -1.62 -20.15
N ARG A 60 -1.13 -0.64 -19.50
CA ARG A 60 0.16 -0.09 -19.93
C ARG A 60 1.25 -1.16 -19.99
N TRP A 61 1.35 -2.01 -18.98
CA TRP A 61 2.32 -3.11 -18.95
C TRP A 61 2.02 -4.17 -20.02
N GLY A 62 0.74 -4.47 -20.26
CA GLY A 62 0.31 -5.32 -21.36
C GLY A 62 0.70 -4.77 -22.73
N SER A 63 0.56 -3.46 -22.96
CA SER A 63 1.00 -2.80 -24.19
C SER A 63 2.53 -2.86 -24.38
N LEU A 64 3.31 -2.71 -23.32
CA LEU A 64 4.77 -2.85 -23.36
C LEU A 64 5.21 -4.29 -23.63
N LEU A 65 4.46 -5.27 -23.13
CA LEU A 65 4.72 -6.70 -23.34
C LEU A 65 4.18 -7.22 -24.66
N ALA A 66 3.36 -6.46 -25.38
CA ALA A 66 2.76 -6.87 -26.66
C ALA A 66 3.76 -7.37 -27.73
N PRO A 67 5.01 -6.86 -27.82
CA PRO A 67 6.03 -7.41 -28.73
C PRO A 67 6.56 -8.80 -28.32
N LEU A 68 6.43 -9.16 -27.03
CA LEU A 68 6.95 -10.41 -26.46
C LEU A 68 5.85 -11.47 -26.36
N ALA A 69 4.68 -11.11 -25.86
CA ALA A 69 3.53 -12.00 -25.71
C ALA A 69 2.22 -11.21 -25.61
N ARG A 70 1.17 -11.67 -26.29
CA ARG A 70 -0.19 -11.13 -26.10
C ARG A 70 -0.87 -11.83 -24.95
N VAL A 71 -0.88 -11.19 -23.78
CA VAL A 71 -1.56 -11.68 -22.58
C VAL A 71 -2.91 -10.97 -22.45
N PRO A 72 -4.02 -11.67 -22.22
CA PRO A 72 -5.32 -11.03 -22.07
C PRO A 72 -5.39 -10.25 -20.74
N PHE A 73 -6.13 -9.14 -20.74
CA PHE A 73 -6.23 -8.25 -19.57
C PHE A 73 -6.71 -8.97 -18.30
N ARG A 74 -7.56 -9.99 -18.44
CA ARG A 74 -8.08 -10.81 -17.33
C ARG A 74 -6.99 -11.54 -16.53
N ASP A 75 -5.86 -11.86 -17.16
CA ASP A 75 -4.74 -12.54 -16.51
C ASP A 75 -3.70 -11.51 -16.04
N LEU A 76 -3.54 -10.42 -16.81
CA LEU A 76 -2.53 -9.40 -16.57
C LEU A 76 -2.91 -8.45 -15.41
N PHE A 77 -4.20 -8.17 -15.24
CA PHE A 77 -4.71 -7.36 -14.13
C PHE A 77 -4.44 -7.99 -12.75
N PRO A 78 -4.89 -9.23 -12.43
CA PRO A 78 -4.60 -9.86 -11.15
C PRO A 78 -3.10 -10.05 -10.92
N ALA A 79 -2.32 -10.39 -11.94
CA ALA A 79 -0.87 -10.48 -11.84
C ALA A 79 -0.23 -9.14 -11.42
N THR A 80 -0.69 -8.03 -12.00
CA THR A 80 -0.23 -6.68 -11.64
C THR A 80 -0.60 -6.33 -10.21
N VAL A 81 -1.85 -6.58 -9.80
CA VAL A 81 -2.32 -6.30 -8.43
C VAL A 81 -1.51 -7.10 -7.40
N VAL A 82 -1.31 -8.40 -7.61
CA VAL A 82 -0.50 -9.27 -6.73
C VAL A 82 0.95 -8.80 -6.67
N GLY A 83 1.53 -8.39 -7.79
CA GLY A 83 2.89 -7.82 -7.85
C GLY A 83 3.02 -6.56 -6.98
N PHE A 84 2.05 -5.64 -7.06
CA PHE A 84 2.04 -4.45 -6.22
C PHE A 84 1.77 -4.75 -4.74
N MET A 85 0.88 -5.70 -4.43
CA MET A 85 0.63 -6.15 -3.06
C MET A 85 1.90 -6.72 -2.42
N THR A 86 2.65 -7.53 -3.17
CA THR A 86 3.94 -8.07 -2.72
C THR A 86 4.91 -6.95 -2.35
N GLY A 87 4.97 -5.88 -3.15
CA GLY A 87 5.82 -4.71 -2.86
C GLY A 87 5.40 -3.89 -1.64
N LEU A 88 4.14 -4.00 -1.20
CA LEU A 88 3.63 -3.34 0.01
C LEU A 88 3.88 -4.20 1.27
N LEU A 89 3.74 -5.52 1.15
CA LEU A 89 3.85 -6.46 2.27
C LEU A 89 5.29 -6.88 2.54
N VAL A 90 6.08 -7.08 1.50
CA VAL A 90 7.49 -7.47 1.63
C VAL A 90 8.32 -6.19 1.81
N PRO A 91 9.01 -6.00 2.94
CA PRO A 91 9.96 -4.93 3.08
C PRO A 91 11.04 -5.12 2.02
N ARG A 92 10.99 -4.32 0.95
CA ARG A 92 12.10 -4.22 -0.01
C ARG A 92 13.31 -3.73 0.77
N ALA A 93 14.23 -4.65 1.07
CA ALA A 93 15.53 -4.33 1.60
C ALA A 93 16.30 -3.62 0.48
N GLY A 94 16.20 -2.28 0.46
CA GLY A 94 17.19 -1.44 -0.20
C GLY A 94 18.53 -1.53 0.51
#